data_AF-A0A5S9N1P4-F1
#
_entry.id   AF-A0A5S9N1P4-F1
#
_cell.length_a   1.000
_cell.length_b   1.000
_cell.length_c   1.000
_cell.angle_alpha   90.00
_cell.angle_beta   90.00
_cell.angle_gamma   90.00
#
_symmetry.space_group_name_H-M   'P 1'
#
loop_
_entity.id
_entity.type
_entity.pdbx_description
1 polymer ?
#
loop_
_entity_poly.entity_id
_entity_poly.type
_entity_poly.pdbx_seq_one_letter_code
_entity_poly.pdbx_strand_id
1 'polypeptide(L)'
;MFDIGFAELLIIAVLGLLILGPERLPKAIRTTSLWVGRLRRSFNNIRSEIEKEVGADEIRRQLHNESILASLKETKNSMHDEFSKASKQVKEIENSIHPEASVQKTEHDDTPETPTTKKQETNNE
;
A
#
# COMPACT_ATOMS: atom_id res chain seq x y z
N MET A 1 -1.62 -1.57 5.02
CA MET A 1 -0.56 -0.55 5.04
C MET A 1 -0.78 0.54 6.10
N PHE A 2 -1.67 0.33 7.08
CA PHE A 2 -1.88 1.27 8.19
C PHE A 2 -1.85 0.47 9.49
N ASP A 3 -0.71 -0.15 9.76
CA ASP A 3 -0.44 -0.77 11.05
C ASP A 3 -0.05 0.32 12.06
N ILE A 4 -0.98 1.26 12.31
CA ILE A 4 -0.81 2.26 13.37
C ILE A 4 -1.29 1.62 14.68
N GLY A 5 -0.34 1.16 15.47
CA GLY A 5 -0.54 0.68 16.82
C GLY A 5 -0.66 1.81 17.84
N PHE A 6 -1.00 1.43 19.07
CA PHE A 6 -1.11 2.37 20.20
C PHE A 6 0.19 3.16 20.44
N ALA A 7 1.35 2.50 20.30
CA ALA A 7 2.65 3.11 20.48
C ALA A 7 2.92 4.26 19.49
N GLU A 8 2.61 4.07 18.21
CA GLU A 8 2.81 5.10 17.19
C GLU A 8 1.86 6.28 17.38
N LEU A 9 0.61 6.02 17.78
CA LEU A 9 -0.33 7.09 18.16
C LEU A 9 0.21 7.94 19.30
N LEU A 10 0.83 7.31 20.31
CA LEU A 10 1.41 8.00 21.45
C LEU A 10 2.60 8.89 21.02
N ILE A 11 3.48 8.37 20.16
CA ILE A 11 4.61 9.14 19.59
C ILE A 11 4.09 10.36 18.81
N ILE A 12 3.08 10.17 17.95
CA ILE A 12 2.46 11.27 17.20
C ILE A 12 1.82 12.30 18.14
N ALA A 13 1.15 11.86 19.21
CA ALA A 13 0.57 12.76 20.20
C ALA A 13 1.64 13.61 20.88
N VAL A 14 2.76 13.00 21.31
CA VAL A 14 3.88 13.73 21.91
C VAL A 14 4.48 14.73 20.93
N LEU A 15 4.73 14.32 19.68
CA LEU A 15 5.23 15.22 18.63
C LEU A 15 4.27 16.37 18.34
N GLY A 16 2.96 16.09 18.30
CA GLY A 16 1.93 17.11 18.14
C GLY A 16 1.95 18.13 19.28
N LEU A 17 2.12 17.67 20.52
CA LEU A 17 2.27 18.55 21.68
C LEU A 17 3.58 19.36 21.63
N LEU A 18 4.67 18.80 21.10
CA LEU A 18 5.95 19.51 21.00
C LEU A 18 5.96 20.56 19.89
N ILE A 19 5.45 20.22 18.71
CA ILE A 19 5.46 21.08 17.52
C ILE A 19 4.45 22.22 17.67
N LEU A 20 3.22 21.87 18.03
CA LEU A 20 2.11 22.81 18.08
C LEU A 20 1.97 23.44 19.47
N GLY A 21 2.38 22.72 20.51
CA GLY A 21 2.19 23.11 21.90
C GLY A 21 0.92 22.49 22.52
N PRO A 22 0.95 22.13 23.81
CA PRO A 22 -0.20 21.53 24.51
C PRO A 22 -1.44 22.43 24.54
N GLU A 23 -1.27 23.75 24.50
CA GLU A 23 -2.39 24.69 24.51
C GLU A 23 -3.05 24.87 23.13
N ARG A 24 -2.30 24.65 22.04
CA ARG A 24 -2.75 24.97 20.68
C ARG A 24 -3.34 23.76 19.98
N LEU A 25 -2.87 22.55 20.28
CA LEU A 25 -3.41 21.30 19.76
C LEU A 25 -4.94 21.15 20.00
N PRO A 26 -5.48 21.31 21.22
CA PRO A 26 -6.91 21.20 21.45
C PRO A 26 -7.70 22.30 20.70
N LYS A 27 -7.13 23.50 20.55
CA LYS A 27 -7.74 24.59 19.79
C LYS A 27 -7.78 24.31 18.29
N ALA A 28 -6.73 23.69 17.74
CA ALA A 28 -6.67 23.26 16.35
C ALA A 28 -7.67 22.14 16.07
N ILE A 29 -7.74 21.10 16.91
CA ILE A 29 -8.76 20.03 16.78
C ILE A 29 -10.17 20.61 16.81
N ARG A 30 -10.47 21.53 17.74
CA ARG A 30 -11.79 22.19 17.80
C ARG A 30 -12.12 22.93 16.50
N THR A 31 -11.17 23.70 15.97
CA THR A 31 -11.39 24.43 14.71
C THR A 31 -11.61 23.48 13.54
N THR A 32 -10.71 22.50 13.35
CA THR A 32 -10.80 21.54 12.25
C THR A 32 -12.07 20.69 12.36
N SER A 33 -12.42 20.23 13.57
CA SER A 33 -13.65 19.44 13.77
C SER A 33 -14.92 20.24 13.51
N LEU A 34 -14.96 21.54 13.83
CA LEU A 34 -16.09 22.40 13.46
C LEU A 34 -16.21 22.55 11.95
N TRP A 35 -15.09 22.70 11.23
CA TRP A 35 -15.08 22.80 9.76
C TRP A 35 -15.51 21.49 9.10
N VAL A 36 -14.94 20.37 9.54
CA VAL A 36 -15.33 19.02 9.08
C VAL A 36 -16.79 18.74 9.42
N GLY A 37 -17.27 19.15 10.59
CA GLY A 37 -18.67 19.00 11.01
C GLY A 37 -19.63 19.81 10.14
N ARG A 38 -19.27 21.06 9.79
CA ARG A 38 -20.01 21.88 8.83
C ARG A 38 -20.05 21.23 7.46
N LEU A 39 -18.90 20.77 6.96
CA LEU A 39 -18.81 20.11 5.66
C LEU A 39 -19.67 18.83 5.62
N ARG A 40 -19.56 17.98 6.64
CA ARG A 40 -20.38 16.76 6.77
C ARG A 40 -21.87 17.09 6.75
N ARG A 41 -22.28 18.18 7.40
CA ARG A 41 -23.68 18.63 7.40
C ARG A 41 -24.12 19.11 6.00
N SER A 42 -23.27 19.85 5.29
CA SER A 42 -23.53 20.23 3.90
C SER A 42 -23.68 19.02 2.97
N PHE A 43 -22.80 18.02 3.08
CA PHE A 43 -22.94 16.76 2.32
C PHE A 43 -24.23 16.01 2.63
N ASN A 44 -24.65 15.97 3.91
CA ASN A 44 -25.91 15.34 4.29
C ASN A 44 -27.12 16.08 3.71
N ASN A 45 -27.10 17.41 3.68
CA ASN A 45 -28.17 18.21 3.10
C ASN A 45 -28.25 17.99 1.58
N ILE A 46 -27.12 18.04 0.87
CA ILE A 46 -27.03 17.76 -0.56
C ILE A 46 -27.54 16.34 -0.85
N ARG A 47 -27.14 15.34 -0.06
CA ARG A 47 -27.64 13.97 -0.19
C ARG A 47 -29.16 13.89 -0.01
N SER A 48 -29.71 14.60 0.98
CA SER A 48 -31.15 14.63 1.25
C SER A 48 -31.96 15.36 0.18
N GLU A 49 -31.36 16.34 -0.50
CA GLU A 49 -31.98 17.12 -1.57
C GLU A 49 -31.94 16.33 -2.89
N ILE A 50 -30.80 15.70 -3.18
CA ILE A 50 -30.65 14.74 -4.29
C ILE A 50 -31.62 13.56 -4.11
N GLU A 51 -31.75 12.99 -2.92
CA GLU A 51 -32.70 11.88 -2.67
C GLU A 51 -34.17 12.30 -2.85
N LYS A 52 -34.50 13.59 -2.72
CA LYS A 52 -35.84 14.14 -2.92
C LYS A 52 -36.15 14.54 -4.37
N GLU A 53 -35.17 14.98 -5.16
CA GLU A 53 -35.39 15.40 -6.56
C GLU A 53 -34.94 14.37 -7.60
N VAL A 54 -33.90 13.60 -7.31
CA VAL A 54 -33.30 12.58 -8.17
C VAL A 54 -33.31 11.28 -7.38
N GLY A 55 -34.48 10.64 -7.31
CA GLY A 55 -34.73 9.45 -6.50
C GLY A 55 -33.50 8.55 -6.38
N ALA A 56 -32.98 8.44 -5.16
CA ALA A 56 -31.75 7.71 -4.86
C ALA A 56 -31.83 6.21 -5.19
N ASP A 57 -32.96 5.74 -5.75
CA ASP A 57 -33.18 4.39 -6.28
C ASP A 57 -32.26 4.07 -7.47
N GLU A 58 -31.95 5.01 -8.36
CA GLU A 58 -31.08 4.71 -9.52
C GLU A 58 -29.61 4.55 -9.09
N ILE A 59 -29.13 5.35 -8.12
CA ILE A 59 -27.77 5.23 -7.57
C ILE A 59 -27.69 4.11 -6.53
N ARG A 60 -28.72 3.89 -5.70
CA ARG A 60 -28.78 2.72 -4.82
C ARG A 60 -28.80 1.43 -5.62
N ARG A 61 -29.50 1.36 -6.76
CA ARG A 61 -29.48 0.17 -7.62
C ARG A 61 -28.12 -0.07 -8.28
N GLN A 62 -27.37 1.00 -8.59
CA GLN A 62 -26.00 0.89 -9.09
C GLN A 62 -24.97 0.54 -8.01
N LEU A 63 -25.20 0.96 -6.76
CA LEU A 63 -24.32 0.67 -5.62
C LEU A 63 -24.66 -0.64 -4.90
N HIS A 64 -25.90 -1.13 -5.00
CA HIS A 64 -26.37 -2.35 -4.33
C HIS A 64 -26.26 -3.55 -5.27
N ASN A 65 -25.03 -4.05 -5.37
CA ASN A 65 -24.70 -5.48 -5.37
C ASN A 65 -24.75 -6.33 -6.65
N GLU A 66 -25.16 -5.85 -7.82
CA GLU A 66 -25.10 -6.72 -9.03
C GLU A 66 -24.09 -6.26 -10.07
N SER A 67 -24.08 -4.97 -10.43
CA SER A 67 -23.19 -4.45 -11.48
C SER A 67 -21.70 -4.47 -11.07
N ILE A 68 -21.38 -3.99 -9.87
CA ILE A 68 -19.97 -3.93 -9.40
C ILE A 68 -19.40 -5.33 -9.17
N LEU A 69 -20.18 -6.24 -8.57
CA LEU A 69 -19.77 -7.64 -8.38
C LEU A 69 -19.63 -8.40 -9.70
N ALA A 70 -20.51 -8.15 -10.67
CA ALA A 70 -20.41 -8.72 -12.01
C ALA A 70 -19.17 -8.23 -12.75
N SER A 71 -18.92 -6.91 -12.75
CA SER A 71 -17.71 -6.33 -13.39
C SER A 71 -16.42 -6.78 -12.72
N LEU A 72 -16.40 -6.94 -11.39
CA LEU A 72 -15.25 -7.48 -10.67
C LEU A 72 -15.02 -8.96 -10.99
N LYS A 73 -16.09 -9.76 -11.12
CA LYS A 73 -16.00 -11.18 -11.49
C LYS A 73 -15.49 -11.36 -12.92
N GLU A 74 -15.97 -10.55 -13.85
CA GLU A 74 -15.52 -10.56 -15.24
C GLU A 74 -14.04 -10.14 -15.35
N THR A 75 -13.65 -9.06 -14.68
CA THR A 75 -12.25 -8.59 -14.62
C THR A 75 -11.34 -9.64 -13.97
N LYS A 76 -11.79 -10.31 -12.91
CA LYS A 76 -11.02 -11.38 -12.26
C LYS A 76 -10.80 -12.57 -13.19
N ASN A 77 -11.82 -12.94 -13.96
CA ASN A 77 -11.74 -14.07 -14.89
C ASN A 77 -10.79 -13.75 -16.06
N SER A 78 -10.93 -12.58 -16.69
CA SER A 78 -10.06 -12.17 -17.80
C SER A 78 -8.59 -12.03 -17.35
N MET A 79 -8.35 -11.45 -16.18
CA MET A 79 -6.99 -11.36 -15.63
C MET A 79 -6.42 -12.72 -15.26
N HIS A 80 -7.22 -13.66 -14.75
CA HIS A 80 -6.75 -15.01 -14.45
C HIS A 80 -6.35 -15.76 -15.73
N ASP A 81 -7.12 -15.62 -16.79
CA ASP A 81 -6.82 -16.24 -18.09
C ASP A 81 -5.54 -15.68 -18.70
N GLU A 82 -5.35 -14.36 -18.69
CA GLU A 82 -4.10 -13.73 -19.14
C GLU A 82 -2.91 -14.11 -18.27
N PHE A 83 -3.07 -14.11 -16.95
CA PHE A 83 -2.02 -14.50 -16.02
C PHE A 83 -1.62 -15.98 -16.19
N SER A 84 -2.60 -16.86 -16.44
CA SER A 84 -2.33 -18.29 -16.69
C SER A 84 -1.59 -18.50 -18.01
N LYS A 85 -1.92 -17.73 -19.06
CA LYS A 85 -1.23 -17.77 -20.35
C LYS A 85 0.19 -17.23 -20.23
N ALA A 86 0.36 -16.10 -19.52
CA ALA A 86 1.67 -15.54 -19.22
C ALA A 86 2.54 -16.52 -18.42
N SER A 87 1.97 -17.14 -17.37
CA SER A 87 2.69 -18.14 -16.55
C SER A 87 3.08 -19.37 -17.36
N LYS A 88 2.23 -19.82 -18.30
CA LYS A 88 2.55 -20.93 -19.21
C LYS A 88 3.68 -20.56 -20.17
N GLN A 89 3.66 -19.36 -20.74
CA GLN A 89 4.72 -18.86 -21.62
C GLN A 89 6.05 -18.71 -20.88
N VAL A 90 6.03 -18.18 -19.65
CA VAL A 90 7.23 -18.07 -18.80
C VAL A 90 7.79 -19.46 -18.49
N LYS A 91 6.93 -20.43 -18.15
CA LYS A 91 7.34 -21.81 -17.88
C LYS A 91 7.86 -22.54 -19.14
N GLU A 92 7.33 -22.21 -20.31
CA GLU A 92 7.79 -22.73 -21.59
C GLU A 92 9.16 -22.15 -21.98
N ILE A 93 9.39 -20.86 -21.71
CA ILE A 93 10.68 -20.19 -21.87
C ILE A 93 11.70 -20.77 -20.87
N GLU A 94 11.32 -20.99 -19.61
CA GLU A 94 12.18 -21.62 -18.59
C GLU A 94 12.61 -23.03 -19.00
N ASN A 95 11.68 -23.84 -19.53
CA ASN A 95 11.96 -25.19 -20.00
C ASN A 95 12.76 -25.26 -21.31
N SER A 96 12.77 -24.18 -22.11
CA SER A 96 13.53 -24.13 -23.38
C SER A 96 14.90 -23.44 -23.26
N ILE A 97 15.21 -22.84 -22.10
CA ILE A 97 16.52 -22.25 -21.81
C ILE A 97 17.52 -23.25 -21.17
N HIS A 98 17.08 -24.44 -20.74
CA HIS A 98 17.99 -25.50 -20.28
C HIS A 98 18.04 -26.72 -21.22
N PRO A 99 18.97 -26.74 -22.18
CA PRO A 99 19.71 -27.94 -22.56
C PRO A 99 21.07 -27.94 -21.83
N GLU A 100 21.43 -29.09 -21.26
CA GLU A 100 22.73 -29.33 -20.61
C GLU A 100 23.92 -28.88 -21.46
N ALA A 101 24.81 -28.08 -20.85
CA ALA A 101 26.24 -28.14 -21.12
C ALA A 101 27.00 -27.78 -19.85
N SER A 102 27.40 -28.82 -19.12
CA SER A 102 28.44 -28.79 -18.11
C SER A 102 29.72 -28.10 -18.62
N VAL A 103 30.16 -27.04 -17.97
CA VAL A 103 31.59 -26.67 -17.92
C VAL A 103 31.91 -26.19 -16.51
N GLN A 104 32.51 -27.09 -15.73
CA GLN A 104 33.42 -26.69 -14.65
C GLN A 104 34.60 -25.95 -15.29
N LYS A 105 34.85 -24.70 -14.90
CA LYS A 105 36.23 -24.19 -14.79
C LYS A 105 36.32 -22.96 -13.89
N THR A 106 36.99 -23.20 -12.77
CA THR A 106 37.75 -22.30 -11.90
C THR A 106 38.56 -21.26 -12.67
N GLU A 107 38.57 -20.00 -12.22
CA GLU A 107 39.72 -19.05 -12.20
C GLU A 107 39.20 -17.69 -11.69
N HIS A 108 39.68 -17.12 -10.57
CA HIS A 108 40.96 -16.40 -10.45
C HIS A 108 41.12 -15.41 -11.63
N ASP A 109 41.21 -14.11 -11.45
CA ASP A 109 42.20 -13.39 -10.65
C ASP A 109 42.01 -11.87 -10.91
N ASP A 110 42.53 -11.05 -10.00
CA ASP A 110 43.06 -9.68 -10.20
C ASP A 110 42.14 -8.54 -10.76
N THR A 111 42.08 -7.29 -10.25
CA THR A 111 42.84 -6.46 -9.28
C THR A 111 42.28 -5.00 -9.44
N PRO A 112 42.68 -3.91 -8.73
CA PRO A 112 43.07 -3.63 -7.33
C PRO A 112 42.02 -2.67 -6.65
N GLU A 113 41.93 -2.49 -5.32
CA GLU A 113 42.62 -1.42 -4.58
C GLU A 113 42.43 -1.63 -3.05
N THR A 114 43.47 -2.18 -2.43
CA THR A 114 44.22 -1.79 -1.21
C THR A 114 43.72 -0.59 -0.35
N PRO A 115 44.26 -0.39 0.88
CA PRO A 115 44.00 -1.12 2.14
C PRO A 115 43.63 -0.15 3.30
N THR A 116 42.96 -0.61 4.36
CA THR A 116 43.20 -0.13 5.75
C THR A 116 42.37 -0.98 6.72
N THR A 117 42.99 -1.90 7.45
CA THR A 117 43.52 -1.68 8.82
C THR A 117 42.48 -1.89 9.93
N LYS A 118 42.52 -3.13 10.46
CA LYS A 118 42.81 -3.45 11.87
C LYS A 118 41.73 -3.18 12.95
N LYS A 119 41.14 -4.27 13.45
CA LYS A 119 41.22 -4.73 14.85
C LYS A 119 40.43 -6.04 14.97
N GLN A 120 41.09 -7.19 15.17
CA GLN A 120 41.44 -7.74 16.49
C GLN A 120 40.28 -7.71 17.48
N GLU A 121 39.63 -8.86 17.67
CA GLU A 121 39.41 -9.38 19.01
C GLU A 121 39.43 -10.91 18.98
N THR A 122 40.53 -11.41 19.52
CA THR A 122 40.76 -12.78 19.97
C THR A 122 39.87 -13.05 21.18
N ASN A 123 39.09 -14.12 21.15
CA ASN A 123 38.66 -14.81 22.34
C ASN A 123 39.29 -16.21 22.24
N ASN A 124 40.47 -16.38 22.85
CA ASN A 124 40.68 -16.88 24.21
C ASN A 124 40.34 -18.37 24.33
N GLU A 125 41.40 -19.17 24.25
CA GLU A 125 41.90 -19.86 25.44
C GLU A 125 42.84 -18.90 26.20
#